data_AF-A0A699TRY7-F1
#
_entry.id   AF-A0A699TRY7-F1
#
_cell.length_a   1.000
_cell.length_b   1.000
_cell.length_c   1.000
_cell.angle_alpha   90.00
_cell.angle_beta   90.00
_cell.angle_gamma   90.00
#
_symmetry.space_group_name_H-M   'P 1'
#
loop_
_entity.id
_entity.type
_entity.pdbx_description
1 polymer ?
#
loop_
_entity_poly.entity_id
_entity_poly.type
_entity_poly.pdbx_seq_one_letter_code
_entity_poly.pdbx_strand_id
1 'polypeptide(L)' 'LPPPRQVEFEIELVPRAAHVARAPYRLAPSEMKELAKQLQELSDKGFIRPSSSPWGALVLFVKKK' A
#
# COMPACT_ATOMS: atom_id res chain seq x y z
N LEU A 1 -7.74 -13.10 0.58
CA LEU A 1 -6.35 -13.48 0.86
C LEU A 1 -5.86 -14.36 -0.28
N PRO A 2 -4.57 -14.35 -0.65
CA PRO A 2 -4.08 -15.27 -1.67
C PRO A 2 -4.42 -16.71 -1.26
N PRO A 3 -4.84 -17.57 -2.20
CA PRO A 3 -5.09 -18.96 -1.91
C PRO A 3 -3.82 -19.62 -1.34
N PRO A 4 -3.97 -20.68 -0.52
CA PRO A 4 -2.82 -21.43 -0.05
C PRO A 4 -2.00 -21.93 -1.25
N ARG A 5 -0.73 -21.53 -1.27
CA ARG A 5 0.25 -21.96 -2.28
C ARG A 5 1.12 -23.05 -1.68
N GLN A 6 1.52 -24.02 -2.48
CA GLN A 6 2.44 -25.09 -2.04
C GLN A 6 3.87 -24.58 -1.78
N VAL A 7 4.20 -23.38 -2.27
CA VAL A 7 5.51 -22.75 -2.15
C VAL A 7 5.36 -21.39 -1.47
N GLU A 8 6.12 -21.17 -0.41
CA GLU A 8 6.32 -19.83 0.17
C GLU A 8 7.30 -19.06 -0.71
N PHE A 9 6.87 -17.89 -1.17
CA PHE A 9 7.74 -16.98 -1.90
C PHE A 9 8.25 -15.94 -0.92
N GLU A 10 9.56 -15.95 -0.69
CA GLU A 10 10.25 -14.90 0.04
C GLU A 10 10.69 -13.81 -0.94
N ILE A 11 10.52 -12.54 -0.56
CA ILE A 11 11.04 -11.41 -1.31
C ILE A 11 12.30 -10.94 -0.59
N GLU A 12 13.46 -11.39 -1.06
CA GLU A 12 14.74 -10.93 -0.54
C GLU A 12 14.96 -9.47 -0.92
N LEU A 13 15.23 -8.63 0.10
CA LEU A 13 15.66 -7.26 -0.11
C LEU A 13 17.19 -7.22 -0.22
N VAL A 14 17.71 -6.37 -1.10
CA VAL A 14 19.16 -6.13 -1.17
C VAL A 14 19.64 -5.58 0.19
N PRO A 15 20.64 -6.21 0.84
CA PRO A 15 21.16 -5.71 2.10
C PRO A 15 21.58 -4.24 2.00
N ARG A 16 21.15 -3.41 2.95
CA ARG A 16 21.39 -1.95 2.99
C ARG A 16 20.67 -1.14 1.90
N ALA A 17 19.63 -1.68 1.25
CA ALA A 17 18.76 -0.87 0.41
C ALA A 17 18.16 0.30 1.22
N ALA A 18 18.35 1.53 0.73
CA ALA A 18 17.78 2.71 1.37
C ALA A 18 16.25 2.67 1.28
N HIS A 19 15.58 3.08 2.36
CA HIS A 19 14.13 3.10 2.40
C HIS A 19 13.60 4.12 1.41
N VAL A 20 12.66 3.72 0.57
CA VAL A 20 11.97 4.65 -0.32
C VAL A 20 10.87 5.33 0.51
N ALA A 21 11.17 6.49 1.08
CA ALA A 21 10.19 7.35 1.74
C ALA A 21 10.16 8.69 1.00
N ARG A 22 9.35 8.78 -0.05
CA ARG A 22 9.15 10.02 -0.83
C ARG A 22 7.89 10.73 -0.33
N ALA A 23 7.91 12.07 -0.39
CA ALA A 23 6.72 12.85 -0.10
C ALA A 23 5.57 12.43 -1.05
N PRO A 24 4.33 12.27 -0.53
CA PRO A 24 3.18 11.97 -1.36
C PRO A 24 2.97 13.04 -2.43
N TYR A 25 2.43 12.64 -3.58
CA TYR A 25 1.95 13.61 -4.56
C TYR A 25 0.79 14.42 -3.98
N ARG A 26 0.60 15.65 -4.49
CA ARG A 26 -0.54 16.47 -4.10
C ARG A 26 -1.82 15.81 -4.62
N LEU A 27 -2.68 15.43 -3.68
CA LEU A 27 -4.01 14.89 -3.96
C LEU A 27 -5.06 16.00 -3.78
N ALA A 28 -6.06 16.02 -4.65
CA ALA A 28 -7.23 16.87 -4.45
C ALA A 28 -7.99 16.43 -3.18
N PRO A 29 -8.77 17.33 -2.52
CA PRO A 29 -9.56 16.96 -1.35
C PRO A 29 -10.54 15.79 -1.59
N SER A 30 -11.05 15.64 -2.81
CA SER A 30 -11.90 14.51 -3.21
C SER A 30 -11.14 13.19 -3.24
N GLU A 31 -9.93 13.18 -3.78
CA GLU A 31 -9.04 12.00 -3.85
C GLU A 31 -8.60 11.57 -2.45
N MET A 32 -8.32 12.51 -1.54
CA MET A 32 -7.99 12.17 -0.15
C MET A 32 -9.16 11.49 0.57
N LYS A 33 -10.40 11.94 0.35
CA LYS A 33 -11.59 11.31 0.92
C LYS A 33 -11.80 9.91 0.37
N GLU A 34 -11.63 9.73 -0.94
CA GLU A 34 -11.73 8.41 -1.58
C GLU A 34 -10.62 7.47 -1.09
N LEU A 35 -9.39 7.97 -0.91
CA LEU A 35 -8.28 7.17 -0.37
C LEU A 35 -8.59 6.66 1.02
N ALA A 36 -9.06 7.53 1.92
CA ALA A 36 -9.41 7.15 3.27
C ALA A 36 -10.52 6.08 3.29
N LYS A 37 -11.55 6.25 2.43
CA LYS A 37 -12.64 5.27 2.29
C LYS A 37 -12.12 3.91 1.80
N GLN A 38 -11.31 3.89 0.76
CA GLN A 38 -10.76 2.65 0.21
C GLN A 38 -9.84 1.94 1.21
N LEU A 39 -9.01 2.68 1.95
CA LEU A 39 -8.17 2.11 3.01
C LEU A 39 -9.01 1.47 4.11
N GLN A 40 -10.09 2.13 4.54
CA GLN A 40 -11.00 1.57 5.55
C GLN A 40 -11.64 0.27 5.02
N GLU A 41 -12.19 0.27 3.81
CA GLU A 41 -12.80 -0.92 3.21
C GLU A 41 -11.82 -2.09 3.07
N LEU A 42 -10.55 -1.82 2.71
CA LEU A 42 -9.50 -2.83 2.61
C LEU A 42 -9.09 -3.36 4.00
N SER A 43 -9.07 -2.49 5.01
CA SER A 43 -8.79 -2.87 6.39
C SER A 43 -9.91 -3.74 6.96
N ASP A 44 -11.17 -3.38 6.73
CA ASP A 44 -12.35 -4.12 7.19
C ASP A 44 -12.44 -5.51 6.55
N LYS A 45 -12.01 -5.63 5.29
CA LYS A 45 -11.86 -6.91 4.58
C LYS A 45 -10.65 -7.73 5.04
N GLY A 46 -9.80 -7.19 5.90
CA GLY A 46 -8.58 -7.83 6.37
C GLY A 46 -7.49 -7.98 5.30
N PHE A 47 -7.54 -7.19 4.23
CA PHE A 47 -6.50 -7.20 3.19
C PHE A 47 -5.27 -6.38 3.58
N ILE A 48 -5.45 -5.33 4.38
CA ILE A 48 -4.36 -4.48 4.88
C ILE A 48 -4.45 -4.32 6.40
N ARG A 49 -3.35 -3.87 7.01
CA ARG A 49 -3.27 -3.50 8.43
C ARG A 49 -2.37 -2.28 8.61
N PRO A 50 -2.51 -1.52 9.72
CA PRO A 50 -1.55 -0.48 10.07
C PRO A 50 -0.11 -1.03 10.13
N SER A 51 0.83 -0.22 9.65
CA SER A 51 2.25 -0.57 9.54
C SER A 51 3.09 0.42 10.35
N SER A 52 4.08 -0.08 11.09
CA SER A 52 5.15 0.72 11.73
C SER A 52 6.43 0.80 10.88
N SER A 53 6.38 0.30 9.64
CA SER A 53 7.54 0.26 8.76
C SER A 53 7.99 1.68 8.38
N PRO A 54 9.30 1.96 8.38
CA PRO A 54 9.86 3.21 7.88
C PRO A 54 9.82 3.32 6.34
N TRP A 55 9.32 2.30 5.63
CA TRP A 55 9.17 2.29 4.18
C TRP A 55 7.85 2.94 3.77
N GLY A 56 7.91 3.85 2.79
CA GLY A 56 6.73 4.49 2.21
C GLY A 56 6.40 3.94 0.82
N ALA A 57 5.16 4.12 0.40
CA ALA A 57 4.73 3.88 -0.97
C ALA A 57 3.95 5.10 -1.47
N LEU A 58 4.14 5.46 -2.74
CA LEU A 58 3.38 6.53 -3.38
C LEU A 58 2.05 5.96 -3.89
N VAL A 59 0.98 6.73 -3.72
CA VAL A 59 -0.37 6.39 -4.19
C VAL A 59 -0.81 7.39 -5.25
N LEU A 60 -1.43 6.90 -6.33
CA LEU A 60 -1.96 7.68 -7.43
C LEU A 60 -3.35 7.17 -7.79
N PHE A 61 -4.28 8.08 -8.08
CA PHE A 61 -5.60 7.74 -8.60
C PHE A 61 -5.58 7.68 -10.13
N VAL A 62 -6.19 6.63 -10.68
CA VAL A 62 -6.38 6.47 -12.12
C VAL A 62 -7.84 6.11 -12.37
N LYS A 63 -8.44 6.73 -13.38
CA LYS A 63 -9.80 6.38 -13.80
C LYS A 63 -9.80 4.99 -14.43
N LYS A 64 -10.63 4.09 -13.90
CA LYS A 64 -10.84 2.77 -14.49
C LYS A 64 -11.46 2.93 -15.89
N LYS A 65 -10.96 2.17 -16.87
CA LYS A 65 -11.58 2.03 -18.20
C LYS A 65 -12.78 1.10 -18.14
#